data_AF-A0A0D3IHF5-F1
#
_entry.id   AF-A0A0D3IHF5-F1
#
_cell.length_a   1.000
_cell.length_b   1.000
_cell.length_c   1.000
_cell.angle_alpha   90.00
_cell.angle_beta   90.00
_cell.angle_gamma   90.00
#
_symmetry.space_group_name_H-M   'P 1'
#
loop_
_entity.id
_entity.type
_entity.pdbx_description
1 polymer ?
#
loop_
_entity_poly.entity_id
_entity_poly.type
_entity_poly.pdbx_seq_one_letter_code
_entity_poly.pdbx_strand_id
1 'polypeptide(L)'
;MGSLFRSHAMTMVQIIDHNDGAREVVELLGELGVMQLVDLNAGTMGNRRTFSDDLRRNDAVMKRLEFLERACEAAGVPVRLRDEHAPLMSRTQLAGLDGELRSLEREIADMKAEERRVLLVANGLRENLHLLRLGATVYDGGTEAVVEAEAWPTPSDIELAEERRSSSLREGLLQQAGTTGAGAVGRMDAGGMLNLVAGVISRSNAHQFERLAHRLSRGNCMVYNEPIDEPLLLASRDPREEPAAVPKNAFLVFFSGEVLRAKLLKVAGHLSATIYPTQCAWRLEDC
;
A
#
# COMPACT_ATOMS: atom_id res chain seq x y z
N MET A 1 -40.70 -34.18 35.24
CA MET A 1 -40.36 -35.42 34.49
C MET A 1 -41.65 -36.12 34.10
N GLY A 2 -42.20 -35.82 32.92
CA GLY A 2 -43.38 -36.52 32.40
C GLY A 2 -44.12 -35.78 31.30
N SER A 3 -43.81 -36.09 30.03
CA SER A 3 -44.75 -36.39 28.94
C SER A 3 -44.07 -36.20 27.57
N LEU A 4 -43.52 -37.29 27.02
CA LEU A 4 -43.05 -37.34 25.62
C LEU A 4 -44.22 -37.51 24.62
N PHE A 5 -45.37 -37.99 25.08
CA PHE A 5 -46.52 -38.34 24.25
C PHE A 5 -47.66 -37.30 24.24
N ARG A 6 -47.59 -36.25 25.08
CA ARG A 6 -48.60 -35.19 25.17
C ARG A 6 -47.92 -33.84 25.45
N SER A 7 -48.55 -32.74 25.07
CA SER A 7 -48.10 -31.39 25.40
C SER A 7 -48.13 -31.17 26.91
N HIS A 8 -47.15 -30.43 27.44
CA HIS A 8 -47.17 -29.99 28.83
C HIS A 8 -48.31 -28.98 29.05
N ALA A 9 -48.92 -29.03 30.24
CA ALA A 9 -49.94 -28.06 30.62
C ALA A 9 -49.30 -26.68 30.77
N MET A 10 -49.79 -25.71 29.98
CA MET A 10 -49.33 -24.32 30.01
C MET A 10 -50.28 -23.47 30.84
N THR A 11 -49.76 -22.46 31.52
CA THR A 11 -50.54 -21.47 32.28
C THR A 11 -50.12 -20.08 31.87
N MET A 12 -51.08 -19.19 31.63
CA MET A 12 -50.83 -17.78 31.33
C MET A 12 -50.58 -17.05 32.65
N VAL A 13 -49.44 -16.37 32.76
CA VAL A 13 -49.05 -15.59 33.93
C VAL A 13 -48.91 -14.13 33.51
N GLN A 14 -49.44 -13.22 34.33
CA GLN A 14 -49.24 -11.78 34.15
C GLN A 14 -48.14 -11.31 35.10
N ILE A 15 -47.06 -10.75 34.53
CA ILE A 15 -45.95 -10.17 35.29
C ILE A 15 -46.16 -8.65 35.33
N ILE A 16 -46.15 -8.09 36.53
CA ILE A 16 -46.23 -6.64 36.75
C ILE A 16 -44.94 -6.25 37.46
N ASP A 17 -44.13 -5.46 36.78
CA ASP A 17 -42.82 -5.04 37.29
C ASP A 17 -42.59 -3.54 37.06
N HIS A 18 -41.71 -2.96 37.88
CA HIS A 18 -41.26 -1.60 37.71
C HIS A 18 -40.17 -1.51 36.64
N ASN A 19 -40.10 -0.38 35.93
CA ASN A 19 -39.16 -0.22 34.82
C ASN A 19 -37.69 -0.30 35.27
N ASP A 20 -37.40 0.04 36.53
CA ASP A 20 -36.04 -0.01 37.07
C ASP A 20 -35.54 -1.44 37.29
N GLY A 21 -36.43 -2.38 37.63
CA GLY A 21 -36.11 -3.81 37.88
C GLY A 21 -36.31 -4.72 36.67
N ALA A 22 -37.03 -4.25 35.65
CA ALA A 22 -37.45 -5.06 34.50
C ALA A 22 -36.28 -5.78 33.81
N ARG A 23 -35.09 -5.18 33.75
CA ARG A 23 -33.92 -5.80 33.12
C ARG A 23 -33.43 -7.03 33.89
N GLU A 24 -33.26 -6.92 35.21
CA GLU A 24 -32.76 -8.00 36.06
C GLU A 24 -33.77 -9.16 36.11
N VAL A 25 -35.07 -8.84 36.17
CA VAL A 25 -36.13 -9.84 36.14
C VAL A 25 -36.15 -10.58 34.79
N VAL A 26 -36.06 -9.88 33.67
CA VAL A 26 -36.00 -10.50 32.34
C VAL A 26 -34.74 -11.35 32.16
N GLU A 27 -33.62 -10.94 32.74
CA GLU A 27 -32.38 -11.68 32.73
C GLU A 27 -32.51 -13.03 33.45
N LEU A 28 -33.01 -13.02 34.69
CA LEU A 28 -33.28 -14.24 35.47
C LEU A 28 -34.31 -15.15 34.78
N LEU A 29 -35.37 -14.56 34.20
CA LEU A 29 -36.37 -15.32 33.43
C LEU A 29 -35.76 -15.93 32.16
N GLY A 30 -34.80 -15.24 31.53
CA GLY A 30 -34.05 -15.70 30.38
C GLY A 30 -33.15 -16.89 30.71
N GLU A 31 -32.44 -16.85 31.84
CA GLU A 31 -31.61 -17.95 32.34
C GLU A 31 -32.44 -19.20 32.65
N LEU A 32 -33.66 -19.02 33.20
CA LEU A 32 -34.57 -20.13 33.47
C LEU A 32 -35.11 -20.78 32.18
N GLY A 33 -35.36 -19.99 31.11
CA GLY A 33 -35.72 -20.51 29.79
C GLY A 33 -37.09 -21.22 29.70
N VAL A 34 -37.97 -21.03 30.69
CA VAL A 34 -39.27 -21.76 30.80
C VAL A 34 -40.48 -20.96 30.34
N MET A 35 -40.30 -19.72 29.88
CA MET A 35 -41.41 -18.81 29.60
C MET A 35 -41.43 -18.34 28.15
N GLN A 36 -42.64 -18.20 27.59
CA GLN A 36 -42.86 -17.60 26.28
C GLN A 36 -43.55 -16.24 26.46
N LEU A 37 -42.93 -15.18 25.95
CA LEU A 37 -43.50 -13.83 25.98
C LEU A 37 -44.52 -13.65 24.85
N VAL A 38 -45.66 -13.03 25.19
CA VAL A 38 -46.73 -12.69 24.24
C VAL A 38 -46.68 -11.19 23.96
N ASP A 39 -46.71 -10.80 22.67
CA ASP A 39 -46.69 -9.39 22.29
C ASP A 39 -48.04 -8.72 22.59
N LEU A 40 -48.08 -7.88 23.63
CA LEU A 40 -49.24 -7.04 23.97
C LEU A 40 -49.35 -5.79 23.08
N ASN A 41 -48.29 -5.42 22.36
CA ASN A 41 -48.15 -4.17 21.61
C ASN A 41 -48.15 -4.38 20.08
N ALA A 42 -48.81 -5.44 19.58
CA ALA A 42 -48.81 -5.84 18.17
C ALA A 42 -49.27 -4.73 17.19
N GLY A 43 -50.08 -3.76 17.64
CA GLY A 43 -50.56 -2.63 16.82
C GLY A 43 -49.59 -1.45 16.70
N THR A 44 -48.45 -1.48 17.41
CA THR A 44 -47.47 -0.38 17.39
C THR A 44 -46.30 -0.68 16.46
N MET A 45 -45.92 0.29 15.62
CA MET A 45 -44.71 0.18 14.79
C MET A 45 -43.47 0.04 15.69
N GLY A 46 -42.51 -0.82 15.30
CA GLY A 46 -41.32 -1.13 16.11
C GLY A 46 -40.53 0.09 16.59
N ASN A 47 -40.43 1.14 15.77
CA ASN A 47 -39.73 2.38 16.10
C ASN A 47 -40.46 3.29 17.12
N ARG A 48 -41.72 3.02 17.44
CA ARG A 48 -42.50 3.78 18.44
C ARG A 48 -42.57 3.06 19.79
N ARG A 49 -41.91 1.91 19.92
CA ARG A 49 -41.86 1.13 21.16
C ARG A 49 -40.84 1.75 22.13
N THR A 50 -41.07 1.56 23.43
CA THR A 50 -40.35 2.22 24.54
C THR A 50 -38.83 1.99 24.53
N PHE A 51 -38.36 0.84 24.05
CA PHE A 51 -36.93 0.45 24.07
C PHE A 51 -36.26 0.48 22.68
N SER A 52 -36.86 1.17 21.71
CA SER A 52 -36.35 1.21 20.32
C SER A 52 -34.98 1.87 20.20
N ASP A 53 -34.68 2.88 21.03
CA ASP A 53 -33.37 3.54 21.01
C ASP A 53 -32.26 2.68 21.60
N ASP A 54 -32.55 1.88 22.63
CA ASP A 54 -31.58 0.94 23.21
C ASP A 54 -31.24 -0.19 22.22
N LEU A 55 -32.23 -0.67 21.45
CA LEU A 55 -31.99 -1.61 20.35
C LEU A 55 -31.04 -1.04 19.31
N ARG A 56 -31.25 0.21 18.87
CA ARG A 56 -30.35 0.88 17.92
C ARG A 56 -28.92 1.03 18.45
N ARG A 57 -28.76 1.29 19.75
CA ARG A 57 -27.44 1.35 20.40
C ARG A 57 -26.74 -0.01 20.36
N ASN A 58 -27.46 -1.08 20.71
CA ASN A 58 -26.92 -2.43 20.66
C ASN A 58 -26.59 -2.86 19.22
N ASP A 59 -27.41 -2.52 18.24
CA ASP A 59 -27.13 -2.78 16.82
C ASP A 59 -25.84 -2.07 16.37
N ALA A 60 -25.61 -0.84 16.84
CA ALA A 60 -24.36 -0.12 16.56
C ALA A 60 -23.15 -0.80 17.21
N VAL A 61 -23.29 -1.29 18.45
CA VAL A 61 -22.23 -2.05 19.13
C VAL A 61 -21.96 -3.38 18.43
N MET A 62 -22.99 -4.11 17.99
CA MET A 62 -22.81 -5.36 17.24
C MET A 62 -22.03 -5.13 15.94
N LYS A 63 -22.37 -4.10 15.16
CA LYS A 63 -21.62 -3.75 13.94
C LYS A 63 -20.15 -3.45 14.21
N ARG A 64 -19.83 -2.84 15.37
CA ARG A 64 -18.44 -2.61 15.78
C ARG A 64 -17.72 -3.90 16.14
N LEU A 65 -18.39 -4.81 16.86
CA LEU A 65 -17.83 -6.13 17.18
C LEU A 65 -17.57 -6.94 15.91
N GLU A 66 -18.48 -6.94 14.93
CA GLU A 66 -18.27 -7.58 13.63
C GLU A 66 -17.07 -6.99 12.88
N PHE A 67 -16.86 -5.66 12.97
CA PHE A 67 -15.68 -5.02 12.39
C PHE A 67 -14.39 -5.48 13.06
N LEU A 68 -14.36 -5.55 14.39
CA LEU A 68 -13.21 -6.01 15.15
C LEU A 68 -12.91 -7.49 14.89
N GLU A 69 -13.93 -8.33 14.84
CA GLU A 69 -13.80 -9.75 14.51
C GLU A 69 -13.15 -9.94 13.14
N ARG A 70 -13.66 -9.27 12.11
CA ARG A 70 -13.04 -9.29 10.76
C ARG A 70 -11.61 -8.74 10.76
N ALA A 71 -11.32 -7.73 11.59
CA ALA A 71 -9.97 -7.19 11.70
C ALA A 71 -9.00 -8.18 12.37
N CYS A 72 -9.46 -8.92 13.39
CA CYS A 72 -8.70 -9.99 14.03
C CYS A 72 -8.47 -11.17 13.10
N GLU A 73 -9.49 -11.61 12.36
CA GLU A 73 -9.39 -12.67 11.35
C GLU A 73 -8.38 -12.31 10.27
N ALA A 74 -8.42 -11.08 9.75
CA ALA A 74 -7.45 -10.59 8.76
C ALA A 74 -6.00 -10.56 9.30
N ALA A 75 -5.83 -10.35 10.61
CA ALA A 75 -4.53 -10.39 11.29
C ALA A 75 -4.11 -11.82 11.71
N GLY A 76 -4.96 -12.83 11.52
CA GLY A 76 -4.71 -14.20 11.96
C GLY A 76 -4.77 -14.38 13.48
N VAL A 77 -5.42 -13.47 14.21
CA VAL A 77 -5.56 -13.54 15.67
C VAL A 77 -6.79 -14.38 16.02
N PRO A 78 -6.65 -15.51 16.74
CA PRO A 78 -7.78 -16.35 17.09
C PRO A 78 -8.67 -15.66 18.12
N VAL A 79 -9.95 -15.48 17.79
CA VAL A 79 -10.96 -14.95 18.71
C VAL A 79 -11.36 -16.06 19.70
N ARG A 80 -11.25 -15.78 21.00
CA ARG A 80 -11.69 -16.73 22.04
C ARG A 80 -13.19 -16.62 22.23
N LEU A 81 -13.87 -17.77 22.15
CA LEU A 81 -15.28 -17.86 22.49
C LEU A 81 -15.48 -17.65 23.99
N ARG A 82 -16.57 -16.97 24.34
CA ARG A 82 -16.97 -16.74 25.74
C ARG A 82 -17.40 -18.06 26.37
N ASP A 83 -17.01 -18.28 27.63
CA ASP A 83 -17.47 -19.43 28.42
C ASP A 83 -19.00 -19.37 28.62
N GLU A 84 -19.68 -20.50 28.43
CA GLU A 84 -21.15 -20.61 28.52
C GLU A 84 -21.71 -20.22 29.90
N HIS A 85 -20.89 -20.28 30.95
CA HIS A 85 -21.29 -20.01 32.35
C HIS A 85 -20.86 -18.63 32.85
N ALA A 86 -20.28 -17.77 31.99
CA ALA A 86 -19.84 -16.45 32.42
C ALA A 86 -21.06 -15.52 32.66
N PRO A 87 -21.15 -14.85 33.82
CA PRO A 87 -22.27 -13.98 34.15
C PRO A 87 -22.40 -12.83 33.14
N LEU A 88 -23.63 -12.44 32.82
CA LEU A 88 -23.88 -11.35 31.89
C LEU A 88 -23.31 -10.02 32.41
N MET A 89 -22.99 -9.14 31.47
CA MET A 89 -22.40 -7.84 31.78
C MET A 89 -23.45 -6.90 32.36
N SER A 90 -23.09 -6.15 33.40
CA SER A 90 -23.99 -5.16 34.01
C SER A 90 -24.23 -3.97 33.07
N ARG A 91 -25.31 -3.20 33.32
CA ARG A 91 -25.66 -2.03 32.50
C ARG A 91 -24.56 -0.97 32.44
N THR A 92 -23.89 -0.72 33.56
CA THR A 92 -22.77 0.24 33.65
C THR A 92 -21.56 -0.25 32.86
N GLN A 93 -21.28 -1.55 32.90
CA GLN A 93 -20.20 -2.14 32.10
C GLN A 93 -20.48 -2.01 30.59
N LEU A 94 -21.72 -2.28 30.15
CA LEU A 94 -22.12 -2.10 28.75
C LEU A 94 -21.97 -0.65 28.25
N ALA A 95 -22.26 0.33 29.11
CA ALA A 95 -22.10 1.75 28.75
C ALA A 95 -20.62 2.13 28.57
N GLY A 96 -19.72 1.58 29.39
CA GLY A 96 -18.27 1.77 29.25
C GLY A 96 -17.71 1.11 27.98
N LEU A 97 -18.16 -0.12 27.69
CA LEU A 97 -17.73 -0.89 26.53
C LEU A 97 -17.95 -0.15 25.21
N ASP A 98 -19.08 0.53 25.01
CA ASP A 98 -19.32 1.26 23.75
C ASP A 98 -18.26 2.37 23.53
N GLY A 99 -17.80 3.01 24.60
CA GLY A 99 -16.71 3.98 24.54
C GLY A 99 -15.38 3.33 24.13
N GLU A 100 -15.05 2.20 24.75
CA GLU A 100 -13.82 1.44 24.49
C GLU A 100 -13.79 0.86 23.07
N LEU A 101 -14.89 0.28 22.60
CA LEU A 101 -15.02 -0.23 21.24
C LEU A 101 -14.84 0.87 20.20
N ARG A 102 -15.38 2.08 20.46
CA ARG A 102 -15.19 3.24 19.58
C ARG A 102 -13.76 3.73 19.54
N SER A 103 -13.01 3.66 20.65
CA SER A 103 -11.59 4.02 20.64
C SER A 103 -10.76 2.99 19.89
N LEU A 104 -11.02 1.69 20.11
CA LEU A 104 -10.32 0.61 19.42
C LEU A 104 -10.59 0.63 17.91
N GLU A 105 -11.83 0.88 17.49
CA GLU A 105 -12.19 1.03 16.07
C GLU A 105 -11.38 2.16 15.41
N ARG A 106 -11.28 3.32 16.08
CA ARG A 106 -10.49 4.46 15.60
C ARG A 106 -9.00 4.13 15.55
N GLU A 107 -8.46 3.54 16.61
CA GLU A 107 -7.05 3.16 16.68
C GLU A 107 -6.66 2.19 15.56
N ILE A 108 -7.48 1.16 15.29
CA ILE A 108 -7.25 0.21 14.19
C ILE A 108 -7.34 0.91 12.83
N ALA A 109 -8.29 1.82 12.65
CA ALA A 109 -8.41 2.59 11.42
C ALA A 109 -7.18 3.48 11.19
N ASP A 110 -6.70 4.15 12.23
CA ASP A 110 -5.53 5.03 12.19
C ASP A 110 -4.24 4.22 11.92
N MET A 111 -4.07 3.07 12.61
CA MET A 111 -2.94 2.17 12.37
C MET A 111 -2.92 1.64 10.93
N LYS A 112 -4.06 1.24 10.38
CA LYS A 112 -4.15 0.78 8.99
C LYS A 112 -3.85 1.91 7.99
N ALA A 113 -4.25 3.14 8.29
CA ALA A 113 -3.94 4.29 7.46
C ALA A 113 -2.44 4.60 7.48
N GLU A 114 -1.82 4.52 8.65
CA GLU A 114 -0.38 4.76 8.83
C GLU A 114 0.47 3.67 8.19
N GLU A 115 0.10 2.39 8.33
CA GLU A 115 0.74 1.27 7.65
C GLU A 115 0.76 1.49 6.14
N ARG A 116 -0.38 1.88 5.54
CA ARG A 116 -0.46 2.19 4.11
C ARG A 116 0.46 3.34 3.72
N ARG A 117 0.52 4.39 4.53
CA ARG A 117 1.41 5.52 4.29
C ARG A 117 2.88 5.09 4.26
N VAL A 118 3.30 4.29 5.24
CA VAL A 118 4.66 3.75 5.32
C VAL A 118 4.98 2.86 4.12
N LEU A 119 4.06 1.98 3.73
CA LEU A 119 4.23 1.12 2.56
C LEU A 119 4.38 1.93 1.27
N LEU A 120 3.58 2.98 1.07
CA LEU A 120 3.68 3.86 -0.10
C LEU A 120 5.03 4.59 -0.16
N VAL A 121 5.50 5.12 0.96
CA VAL A 121 6.80 5.79 1.04
C VAL A 121 7.94 4.80 0.79
N ALA A 122 7.92 3.63 1.43
CA ALA A 122 8.91 2.59 1.24
C ALA A 122 8.99 2.11 -0.21
N ASN A 123 7.83 1.94 -0.87
CA ASN A 123 7.78 1.60 -2.29
C ASN A 123 8.40 2.70 -3.16
N GLY A 124 8.07 3.97 -2.92
CA GLY A 124 8.68 5.08 -3.66
C GLY A 124 10.20 5.17 -3.47
N LEU A 125 10.71 4.88 -2.28
CA LEU A 125 12.15 4.84 -2.02
C LEU A 125 12.84 3.66 -2.71
N ARG A 126 12.21 2.47 -2.73
CA ARG A 126 12.72 1.31 -3.48
C ARG A 126 12.77 1.60 -4.99
N GLU A 127 11.71 2.19 -5.55
CA GLU A 127 11.67 2.62 -6.94
C GLU A 127 12.82 3.58 -7.29
N ASN A 128 13.05 4.59 -6.45
CA ASN A 128 14.17 5.51 -6.61
C ASN A 128 15.53 4.81 -6.54
N LEU A 129 15.70 3.90 -5.58
CA LEU A 129 16.95 3.16 -5.42
C LEU A 129 17.28 2.32 -6.65
N HIS A 130 16.29 1.64 -7.24
CA HIS A 130 16.49 0.92 -8.51
C HIS A 130 16.83 1.86 -9.66
N LEU A 131 16.20 3.04 -9.75
CA LEU A 131 16.55 4.03 -10.77
C LEU A 131 17.98 4.57 -10.60
N LEU A 132 18.45 4.76 -9.36
CA LEU A 132 19.82 5.19 -9.11
C LEU A 132 20.83 4.10 -9.46
N ARG A 133 20.51 2.82 -9.21
CA ARG A 133 21.34 1.68 -9.66
C ARG A 133 21.44 1.62 -11.17
N LEU A 134 20.32 1.74 -11.88
CA LEU A 134 20.30 1.80 -13.35
C LEU A 134 21.02 3.06 -13.87
N GLY A 135 20.92 4.19 -13.15
CA GLY A 135 21.69 5.38 -13.46
C GLY A 135 23.20 5.12 -13.36
N ALA A 136 23.64 4.51 -12.27
CA ALA A 136 25.04 4.17 -12.05
C ALA A 136 25.59 3.27 -13.17
N THR A 137 24.87 2.22 -13.58
CA THR A 137 25.33 1.33 -14.66
C THR A 137 25.44 2.05 -16.01
N VAL A 138 24.55 3.01 -16.29
CA VAL A 138 24.57 3.75 -17.56
C VAL A 138 25.63 4.86 -17.59
N TYR A 139 25.84 5.56 -16.47
CA TYR A 139 26.85 6.62 -16.38
C TYR A 139 28.28 6.07 -16.25
N ASP A 140 28.44 4.90 -15.63
CA ASP A 140 29.75 4.27 -15.38
C ASP A 140 30.17 3.30 -16.50
N GLY A 141 29.64 3.49 -17.72
CA GLY A 141 29.81 2.61 -18.89
C GLY A 141 31.28 2.35 -19.24
N GLY A 142 31.88 1.36 -18.58
CA GLY A 142 33.29 1.02 -18.76
C GLY A 142 33.94 0.10 -17.73
N THR A 143 33.24 -0.55 -16.78
CA THR A 143 33.79 -1.75 -16.13
C THR A 143 32.67 -2.68 -15.67
N GLU A 144 32.58 -3.86 -16.29
CA GLU A 144 32.05 -5.05 -15.62
C GLU A 144 32.93 -5.33 -14.39
N ALA A 145 32.61 -4.70 -13.26
CA ALA A 145 33.24 -4.96 -11.97
C ALA A 145 32.30 -4.58 -10.82
N VAL A 146 31.04 -5.01 -10.88
CA VAL A 146 30.19 -5.09 -9.69
C VAL A 146 29.52 -6.45 -9.68
N VAL A 147 30.35 -7.49 -9.63
CA VAL A 147 29.95 -8.78 -9.10
C VAL A 147 30.71 -8.93 -7.78
N GLU A 148 29.94 -8.92 -6.70
CA GLU A 148 30.31 -9.31 -5.33
C GLU A 148 31.32 -8.42 -4.58
N ALA A 149 30.79 -7.43 -3.85
CA ALA A 149 31.46 -6.91 -2.66
C ALA A 149 30.42 -6.54 -1.59
N GLU A 150 30.12 -7.48 -0.69
CA GLU A 150 29.33 -7.24 0.53
C GLU A 150 30.11 -6.45 1.62
N ALA A 151 31.10 -5.64 1.24
CA ALA A 151 31.91 -4.87 2.17
C ALA A 151 31.96 -3.40 1.75
N TRP A 152 31.69 -2.50 2.71
CA TRP A 152 31.80 -1.06 2.51
C TRP A 152 33.25 -0.72 2.11
N PRO A 153 33.48 0.06 1.03
CA PRO A 153 34.85 0.35 0.58
C PRO A 153 35.61 1.17 1.61
N THR A 154 36.89 0.85 1.80
CA THR A 154 37.79 1.64 2.65
C THR A 154 38.30 2.89 1.92
N PRO A 155 38.63 3.99 2.63
CA PRO A 155 39.03 5.26 2.01
C PRO A 155 40.21 5.17 1.03
N SER A 156 41.14 4.23 1.24
CA SER A 156 42.28 3.98 0.35
C SER A 156 41.89 3.40 -1.02
N ASP A 157 40.78 2.67 -1.10
CA ASP A 157 40.30 2.07 -2.35
C ASP A 157 39.64 3.13 -3.26
N ILE A 158 39.16 4.23 -2.66
CA ILE A 158 38.56 5.37 -3.34
C ILE A 158 39.65 6.19 -4.04
N GLU A 159 40.79 6.44 -3.38
CA GLU A 159 41.91 7.19 -3.95
C GLU A 159 42.55 6.47 -5.15
N LEU A 160 42.71 5.14 -5.05
CA LEU A 160 43.23 4.31 -6.16
C LEU A 160 42.26 4.22 -7.36
N ALA A 161 40.95 4.31 -7.12
CA ALA A 161 39.94 4.36 -8.17
C ALA A 161 39.95 5.70 -8.93
N GLU A 162 40.22 6.81 -8.24
CA GLU A 162 40.30 8.15 -8.86
C GLU A 162 41.51 8.30 -9.80
N GLU A 163 42.67 7.73 -9.45
CA GLU A 163 43.85 7.73 -10.33
C GLU A 163 43.66 6.85 -11.57
N ARG A 164 42.93 5.73 -11.44
CA ARG A 164 42.58 4.84 -12.56
C ARG A 164 41.54 5.47 -13.50
N ARG A 165 40.57 6.23 -12.97
CA ARG A 165 39.59 7.00 -13.79
C ARG A 165 40.28 8.09 -14.61
N SER A 166 41.29 8.74 -14.06
CA SER A 166 42.02 9.84 -14.70
C SER A 166 42.91 9.38 -15.87
N SER A 167 43.43 8.15 -15.80
CA SER A 167 44.31 7.55 -16.82
C SER A 167 43.54 6.83 -17.93
N SER A 168 42.47 6.09 -17.59
CA SER A 168 41.65 5.36 -18.58
C SER A 168 40.84 6.26 -19.51
N LEU A 169 40.42 7.44 -19.04
CA LEU A 169 39.73 8.46 -19.86
C LEU A 169 40.62 9.03 -20.98
N ARG A 170 41.95 9.05 -20.82
CA ARG A 170 42.87 9.60 -21.83
C ARG A 170 43.31 8.55 -22.83
N GLU A 171 43.38 7.29 -22.43
CA GLU A 171 43.98 6.22 -23.24
C GLU A 171 42.97 5.53 -24.18
N GLY A 172 41.71 5.39 -23.77
CA GLY A 172 40.64 4.84 -24.62
C GLY A 172 40.25 5.73 -25.81
N LEU A 173 40.58 7.03 -25.76
CA LEU A 173 40.19 8.02 -26.77
C LEU A 173 41.28 8.31 -27.82
N LEU A 174 42.50 7.78 -27.64
CA LEU A 174 43.61 8.04 -28.56
C LEU A 174 43.80 6.95 -29.64
N GLN A 175 43.34 5.71 -29.40
CA GLN A 175 43.62 4.58 -30.31
C GLN A 175 42.67 4.45 -31.51
N GLN A 176 41.55 5.18 -31.56
CA GLN A 176 40.66 5.17 -32.74
C GLN A 176 40.96 6.27 -33.78
N ALA A 177 41.99 7.09 -33.59
CA ALA A 177 42.33 8.19 -34.49
C ALA A 177 43.21 7.79 -35.69
N GLY A 178 43.22 6.52 -36.10
CA GLY A 178 44.02 6.06 -37.23
C GLY A 178 43.38 4.90 -37.96
N THR A 179 42.40 5.16 -38.83
CA THR A 179 42.16 4.47 -40.14
C THR A 179 40.86 4.95 -40.77
N THR A 180 41.01 5.87 -41.74
CA THR A 180 40.22 6.11 -42.96
C THR A 180 38.74 5.65 -43.07
N GLY A 181 37.85 6.64 -43.26
CA GLY A 181 36.86 6.59 -44.35
C GLY A 181 35.36 6.56 -43.99
N ALA A 182 34.73 7.74 -44.05
CA ALA A 182 33.30 7.99 -44.32
C ALA A 182 32.24 7.48 -43.32
N GLY A 183 31.74 8.42 -42.50
CA GLY A 183 30.53 8.26 -41.69
C GLY A 183 30.64 9.05 -40.40
N ALA A 184 30.26 10.33 -40.43
CA ALA A 184 30.34 11.22 -39.28
C ALA A 184 29.38 10.77 -38.15
N VAL A 185 29.89 9.98 -37.20
CA VAL A 185 29.34 9.88 -35.86
C VAL A 185 30.21 10.76 -34.98
N GLY A 186 29.74 11.99 -34.78
CA GLY A 186 30.38 12.97 -33.92
C GLY A 186 30.50 12.42 -32.49
N ARG A 187 31.75 12.28 -32.05
CA ARG A 187 32.26 12.74 -30.76
C ARG A 187 31.17 13.47 -29.96
N MET A 188 30.59 12.83 -28.94
CA MET A 188 29.81 13.56 -27.95
C MET A 188 30.80 14.30 -27.06
N ASP A 189 31.24 15.46 -27.55
CA ASP A 189 31.83 16.49 -26.71
C ASP A 189 30.87 16.79 -25.55
N ALA A 190 31.43 16.95 -24.36
CA ALA A 190 30.78 17.39 -23.14
C ALA A 190 30.26 18.85 -23.25
N GLY A 191 29.32 19.07 -24.17
CA GLY A 191 28.70 20.38 -24.47
C GLY A 191 27.29 20.31 -25.05
N GLY A 192 26.74 19.11 -25.30
CA GLY A 192 25.32 18.94 -25.64
C GLY A 192 24.51 18.69 -24.37
N MET A 193 23.69 19.64 -23.92
CA MET A 193 22.76 19.47 -22.80
C MET A 193 21.72 18.38 -23.12
N LEU A 194 22.08 17.11 -22.90
CA LEU A 194 21.14 16.00 -22.95
C LEU A 194 20.25 16.06 -21.71
N ASN A 195 18.95 16.07 -21.93
CA ASN A 195 17.96 15.98 -20.87
C ASN A 195 17.73 14.51 -20.53
N LEU A 196 17.56 14.23 -19.25
CA LEU A 196 17.23 12.91 -18.72
C LEU A 196 15.80 12.92 -18.18
N VAL A 197 15.06 11.84 -18.48
CA VAL A 197 13.82 11.50 -17.78
C VAL A 197 13.94 10.08 -17.26
N ALA A 198 13.75 9.92 -15.95
CA ALA A 198 13.76 8.64 -15.26
C ALA A 198 12.37 8.34 -14.66
N GLY A 199 11.99 7.08 -14.67
CA GLY A 199 10.72 6.67 -14.08
C GLY A 199 10.55 5.17 -14.00
N VAL A 200 9.47 4.75 -13.36
CA VAL A 200 9.09 3.34 -13.22
C VAL A 200 7.76 3.12 -13.95
N ILE A 201 7.68 2.00 -14.66
CA ILE A 201 6.51 1.61 -15.46
C ILE A 201 6.15 0.15 -15.22
N SER A 202 4.87 -0.20 -15.33
CA SER A 202 4.44 -1.60 -15.31
C SER A 202 5.04 -2.40 -16.47
N ARG A 203 5.45 -3.65 -16.21
CA ARG A 203 6.12 -4.51 -17.19
C ARG A 203 5.31 -4.73 -18.47
N SER A 204 3.97 -4.76 -18.38
CA SER A 204 3.07 -4.88 -19.54
C SER A 204 3.21 -3.74 -20.54
N ASN A 205 3.53 -2.54 -20.05
CA ASN A 205 3.52 -1.30 -20.84
C ASN A 205 4.93 -0.88 -21.25
N ALA A 206 5.97 -1.53 -20.72
CA ALA A 206 7.37 -1.18 -20.96
C ALA A 206 7.73 -1.20 -22.46
N HIS A 207 7.37 -2.27 -23.17
CA HIS A 207 7.61 -2.37 -24.62
C HIS A 207 6.79 -1.35 -25.45
N GLN A 208 5.60 -0.99 -24.99
CA GLN A 208 4.79 0.02 -25.66
C GLN A 208 5.42 1.41 -25.52
N PHE A 209 5.92 1.72 -24.33
CA PHE A 209 6.62 2.97 -24.03
C PHE A 209 7.87 3.16 -24.90
N GLU A 210 8.73 2.14 -24.97
CA GLU A 210 9.96 2.17 -25.77
C GLU A 210 9.67 2.47 -27.26
N ARG A 211 8.69 1.76 -27.84
CA ARG A 211 8.28 1.99 -29.24
C ARG A 211 7.72 3.39 -29.47
N LEU A 212 6.98 3.93 -28.50
CA LEU A 212 6.43 5.29 -28.59
C LEU A 212 7.53 6.34 -28.47
N ALA A 213 8.49 6.14 -27.54
CA ALA A 213 9.64 7.02 -27.36
C ALA A 213 10.48 7.11 -28.64
N HIS A 214 10.82 5.96 -29.26
CA HIS A 214 11.58 5.93 -30.52
C HIS A 214 10.84 6.55 -31.71
N ARG A 215 9.53 6.32 -31.84
CA ARG A 215 8.73 6.94 -32.91
C ARG A 215 8.65 8.46 -32.76
N LEU A 216 8.53 8.94 -31.52
CA LEU A 216 8.39 10.35 -31.20
C LEU A 216 9.70 11.11 -31.41
N SER A 217 10.83 10.49 -31.08
CA SER A 217 12.18 11.04 -31.25
C SER A 217 12.78 10.80 -32.63
N ARG A 218 12.10 10.05 -33.51
CA ARG A 218 12.62 9.58 -34.81
C ARG A 218 13.94 8.81 -34.68
N GLY A 219 14.14 8.11 -33.56
CA GLY A 219 15.37 7.37 -33.26
C GLY A 219 16.44 8.15 -32.51
N ASN A 220 16.23 9.45 -32.23
CA ASN A 220 17.21 10.29 -31.51
C ASN A 220 17.06 10.25 -29.98
N CYS A 221 16.56 9.14 -29.42
CA CYS A 221 16.54 8.91 -27.98
C CYS A 221 17.17 7.58 -27.64
N MET A 222 17.91 7.54 -26.53
CA MET A 222 18.41 6.30 -25.94
C MET A 222 17.50 5.93 -24.78
N VAL A 223 16.92 4.73 -24.84
CA VAL A 223 16.03 4.19 -23.80
C VAL A 223 16.74 3.00 -23.16
N TYR A 224 16.94 3.08 -21.84
CA TYR A 224 17.38 1.96 -21.02
C TYR A 224 16.19 1.46 -20.21
N ASN A 225 15.97 0.15 -20.21
CA ASN A 225 14.86 -0.49 -19.54
C ASN A 225 15.40 -1.71 -18.80
N GLU A 226 15.28 -1.70 -17.48
CA GLU A 226 15.73 -2.79 -16.62
C GLU A 226 14.54 -3.35 -15.82
N PRO A 227 14.32 -4.68 -15.84
CA PRO A 227 13.28 -5.29 -15.03
C PRO A 227 13.65 -5.20 -13.55
N ILE A 228 12.68 -4.85 -12.71
CA ILE A 228 12.84 -4.96 -11.25
C ILE A 228 12.42 -6.39 -10.87
N ASP A 229 13.34 -7.15 -10.28
CA ASP A 229 13.12 -8.56 -9.92
C ASP A 229 12.18 -8.72 -8.70
N GLU A 230 12.21 -7.77 -7.77
CA GLU A 230 11.29 -7.74 -6.64
C GLU A 230 9.93 -7.17 -7.08
N PRO A 231 8.82 -7.92 -6.95
CA PRO A 231 7.51 -7.44 -7.34
C PRO A 231 7.05 -6.35 -6.35
N LEU A 232 7.19 -5.10 -6.77
CA LEU A 232 6.75 -3.96 -5.98
C LEU A 232 5.22 -3.92 -5.93
N LEU A 233 4.69 -3.61 -4.76
CA LEU A 233 3.26 -3.43 -4.59
C LEU A 233 2.79 -2.30 -5.50
N LEU A 234 1.70 -2.52 -6.24
CA LEU A 234 1.00 -1.40 -6.85
C LEU A 234 0.54 -0.51 -5.70
N ALA A 235 0.89 0.78 -5.76
CA ALA A 235 0.14 1.79 -5.05
C ALA A 235 -1.26 1.84 -5.70
N SER A 236 -2.07 0.79 -5.45
CA SER A 236 -3.45 0.78 -5.88
C SER A 236 -4.07 2.03 -5.28
N ARG A 237 -4.72 2.80 -6.15
CA ARG A 237 -5.38 4.06 -5.82
C ARG A 237 -6.59 3.82 -4.89
N ASP A 238 -7.01 2.56 -4.78
CA ASP A 238 -8.23 2.16 -4.10
C ASP A 238 -7.96 1.63 -2.68
N PRO A 239 -8.49 2.29 -1.64
CA PRO A 239 -8.31 1.92 -0.22
C PRO A 239 -8.87 0.55 0.21
N ARG A 240 -9.37 -0.27 -0.72
CA ARG A 240 -10.14 -1.50 -0.44
C ARG A 240 -9.56 -2.75 -1.10
N GLU A 241 -8.69 -2.62 -2.08
CA GLU A 241 -8.05 -3.77 -2.71
C GLU A 241 -6.73 -4.08 -1.98
N GLU A 242 -6.49 -5.36 -1.73
CA GLU A 242 -5.18 -5.81 -1.27
C GLU A 242 -4.12 -5.36 -2.29
N PRO A 243 -2.96 -4.88 -1.82
CA PRO A 243 -1.93 -4.38 -2.72
C PRO A 243 -1.43 -5.53 -3.61
N ALA A 244 -1.91 -5.57 -4.85
CA ALA A 244 -1.45 -6.56 -5.81
C ALA A 244 0.03 -6.30 -6.13
N ALA A 245 0.85 -7.34 -6.03
CA ALA A 245 2.25 -7.29 -6.41
C ALA A 245 2.34 -7.22 -7.94
N VAL A 246 2.73 -6.06 -8.48
CA VAL A 246 2.78 -5.83 -9.93
C VAL A 246 4.24 -5.77 -10.36
N PRO A 247 4.68 -6.59 -11.33
CA PRO A 247 6.04 -6.50 -11.85
C PRO A 247 6.22 -5.15 -12.54
N LYS A 248 7.22 -4.40 -12.08
CA LYS A 248 7.60 -3.09 -12.62
C LYS A 248 8.97 -3.17 -13.28
N ASN A 249 9.21 -2.22 -14.18
CA ASN A 249 10.48 -1.99 -14.83
C ASN A 249 10.91 -0.53 -14.58
N ALA A 250 12.18 -0.33 -14.31
CA ALA A 250 12.81 0.99 -14.26
C ALA A 250 13.24 1.39 -15.67
N PHE A 251 13.05 2.66 -16.04
CA PHE A 251 13.49 3.18 -17.33
C PHE A 251 14.23 4.51 -17.19
N LEU A 252 15.23 4.69 -18.06
CA LEU A 252 15.94 5.95 -18.28
C LEU A 252 15.84 6.32 -19.76
N VAL A 253 15.48 7.56 -20.05
CA VAL A 253 15.46 8.10 -21.42
C VAL A 253 16.36 9.31 -21.52
N PHE A 254 17.39 9.22 -22.35
CA PHE A 254 18.23 10.35 -22.74
C PHE A 254 17.72 10.92 -24.05
N PHE A 255 17.53 12.24 -24.08
CA PHE A 255 17.05 12.93 -25.26
C PHE A 255 17.57 14.37 -25.33
N SER A 256 17.58 14.94 -26.53
CA SER A 256 17.90 16.34 -26.76
C SER A 256 16.63 17.13 -27.09
N GLY A 257 16.45 18.30 -26.45
CA GLY A 257 15.36 19.25 -26.73
C GLY A 257 14.15 19.21 -25.79
N GLU A 258 13.64 20.40 -25.44
CA GLU A 258 12.56 20.57 -24.44
C GLU A 258 11.17 20.15 -24.95
N VAL A 259 10.88 20.30 -26.25
CA VAL A 259 9.59 19.89 -26.83
C VAL A 259 9.38 18.38 -26.71
N LEU A 260 10.47 17.60 -26.77
CA LEU A 260 10.43 16.16 -26.61
C LEU A 260 10.17 15.76 -25.15
N ARG A 261 10.71 16.51 -24.18
CA ARG A 261 10.41 16.33 -22.74
C ARG A 261 8.91 16.40 -22.48
N ALA A 262 8.24 17.46 -22.93
CA ALA A 262 6.81 17.64 -22.69
C ALA A 262 5.96 16.52 -23.31
N LYS A 263 6.36 15.99 -24.47
CA LYS A 263 5.68 14.88 -25.13
C LYS A 263 5.94 13.53 -24.41
N LEU A 264 7.18 13.27 -23.97
CA LEU A 264 7.52 12.08 -23.20
C LEU A 264 6.79 12.04 -21.84
N LEU A 265 6.70 13.18 -21.14
CA LEU A 265 5.93 13.29 -19.90
C LEU A 265 4.44 12.97 -20.13
N LYS A 266 3.85 13.40 -21.25
CA LYS A 266 2.45 13.07 -21.61
C LYS A 266 2.27 11.57 -21.88
N VAL A 267 3.20 10.95 -22.60
CA VAL A 267 3.17 9.51 -22.88
C VAL A 267 3.35 8.69 -21.59
N ALA A 268 4.28 9.08 -20.73
CA ALA A 268 4.50 8.47 -19.43
C ALA A 268 3.25 8.60 -18.52
N GLY A 269 2.61 9.77 -18.52
CA GLY A 269 1.34 9.98 -17.81
C GLY A 269 0.19 9.11 -18.35
N HIS A 270 0.11 8.90 -19.67
CA HIS A 270 -0.90 8.03 -20.27
C HIS A 270 -0.72 6.55 -19.90
N LEU A 271 0.52 6.10 -19.72
CA LEU A 271 0.86 4.72 -19.37
C LEU A 271 0.95 4.48 -17.86
N SER A 272 0.52 5.46 -17.04
CA SER A 272 0.56 5.42 -15.57
C SER A 272 1.96 5.19 -15.00
N ALA A 273 2.99 5.73 -15.66
CA ALA A 273 4.36 5.68 -15.15
C ALA A 273 4.58 6.72 -14.04
N THR A 274 5.32 6.32 -13.00
CA THR A 274 5.79 7.24 -11.95
C THR A 274 7.10 7.86 -12.39
N ILE A 275 7.12 9.19 -12.50
CA ILE A 275 8.29 9.93 -12.98
C ILE A 275 8.97 10.55 -11.78
N TYR A 276 10.27 10.27 -11.63
CA TYR A 276 11.06 10.81 -10.54
C TYR A 276 11.89 11.99 -11.05
N PRO A 277 11.92 13.12 -10.32
CA PRO A 277 12.72 14.26 -10.70
C PRO A 277 14.20 13.91 -10.50
N THR A 278 14.88 13.54 -11.57
CA THR A 278 16.34 13.45 -11.60
C THR A 278 16.90 14.85 -11.76
N GLN A 279 17.28 15.50 -10.67
CA GLN A 279 18.12 16.68 -10.74
C GLN A 279 19.49 16.23 -11.27
N CYS A 280 19.69 16.35 -12.57
CA CYS A 280 21.00 16.30 -13.19
C CYS A 280 21.68 17.65 -12.96
N ALA A 281 21.89 18.01 -11.70
CA ALA A 281 22.57 19.23 -11.30
C ALA A 281 23.24 18.97 -9.95
N TRP A 282 24.24 18.09 -9.93
CA TRP A 282 25.32 18.27 -8.97
C TRP A 282 26.15 19.48 -9.47
N ARG A 283 25.62 20.70 -9.36
CA ARG A 283 26.48 21.88 -9.40
C ARG A 283 27.05 22.02 -8.00
N LEU A 284 28.31 21.62 -7.88
CA LEU A 284 29.12 21.78 -6.68
C LEU A 284 29.56 23.25 -6.49
N GLU A 285 28.68 24.22 -6.80
CA GLU A 285 29.02 25.65 -6.84
C GLU A 285 28.31 26.49 -5.77
N ASP A 286 27.41 25.92 -4.96
CA ASP A 286 26.76 26.63 -3.84
C ASP A 286 27.01 25.92 -2.49
N CYS A 287 28.29 25.81 -2.11
CA CYS A 287 28.76 25.63 -0.73
C CYS A 287 29.86 26.64 -0.43
#